data_AF-A0A1F9LUN4-F1
#
_entry.id   AF-A0A1F9LUN4-F1
#
_cell.length_a   1.000
_cell.length_b   1.000
_cell.length_c   1.000
_cell.angle_alpha   90.00
_cell.angle_beta   90.00
_cell.angle_gamma   90.00
#
_symmetry.space_group_name_H-M   'P 1'
#
loop_
_entity.id
_entity.type
_entity.pdbx_description
1 polymer ?
#
loop_
_entity_poly.entity_id
_entity_poly.type
_entity_poly.pdbx_seq_one_letter_code
_entity_poly.pdbx_strand_id
1 'polypeptide(L)' 'MADDYDKRRLVEWLRAEIQRQTGRRYDRLDLDALDPVSLRELQRLLRDLQDEKQRAIHQARICPWRR' A
#
# COMPACT_ATOMS: atom_id res chain seq x y z
N MET A 1 -1.19 13.92 21.69
CA MET A 1 -2.51 13.29 21.44
C MET A 1 -2.91 13.31 19.96
N ALA A 2 -2.62 14.35 19.17
CA ALA A 2 -2.88 14.35 17.73
C ALA A 2 -2.07 13.31 16.94
N ASP A 3 -0.80 13.10 17.31
CA ASP A 3 0.12 12.19 16.60
C ASP A 3 -0.30 10.71 16.68
N ASP A 4 -0.79 10.25 17.84
CA ASP A 4 -1.27 8.88 18.03
C ASP A 4 -2.55 8.59 17.23
N TYR A 5 -3.42 9.59 17.11
CA TYR A 5 -4.65 9.47 16.30
C TYR A 5 -4.34 9.41 14.80
N ASP A 6 -3.42 10.26 14.31
CA ASP A 6 -2.95 10.21 12.92
C ASP A 6 -2.25 8.88 12.60
N LYS A 7 -1.43 8.37 13.54
CA LYS A 7 -0.78 7.06 13.40
C LYS A 7 -1.81 5.94 13.28
N ARG A 8 -2.78 5.87 14.19
CA ARG A 8 -3.85 4.85 14.14
C ARG A 8 -4.63 4.89 12.84
N ARG A 9 -5.03 6.09 12.41
CA ARG A 9 -5.72 6.29 11.14
C ARG A 9 -4.90 5.79 9.95
N LEU A 10 -3.58 6.01 9.97
CA LEU A 10 -2.68 5.58 8.91
C LEU A 10 -2.45 4.06 8.93
N VAL A 11 -2.38 3.44 10.11
CA VAL A 11 -2.35 1.98 10.27
C VAL A 11 -3.63 1.33 9.76
N GLU A 12 -4.79 1.87 10.11
CA GLU A 12 -6.08 1.37 9.63
C GLU A 12 -6.20 1.47 8.11
N TRP A 13 -5.78 2.61 7.55
CA TRP A 13 -5.72 2.80 6.10
C TRP A 13 -4.80 1.76 5.43
N LEU A 14 -3.61 1.51 5.99
CA LEU A 14 -2.67 0.50 5.47
C LEU A 14 -3.25 -0.92 5.53
N ARG A 15 -3.93 -1.30 6.62
CA ARG A 15 -4.59 -2.60 6.74
C ARG A 15 -5.66 -2.78 5.65
N ALA A 16 -6.50 -1.77 5.46
CA ALA A 16 -7.54 -1.78 4.44
C ALA A 16 -6.94 -1.85 3.03
N GLU A 17 -5.88 -1.10 2.75
CA GLU A 17 -5.25 -1.06 1.43
C GLU A 17 -4.52 -2.37 1.10
N ILE A 18 -3.80 -2.95 2.06
CA ILE A 18 -3.18 -4.28 1.90
C ILE A 18 -4.24 -5.33 1.60
N GLN A 19 -5.36 -5.32 2.34
CA GLN A 19 -6.48 -6.24 2.10
C GLN A 19 -7.08 -6.02 0.71
N ARG A 20 -7.26 -4.77 0.28
CA ARG A 20 -7.80 -4.41 -1.04
C ARG A 20 -6.89 -4.91 -2.18
N GLN A 21 -5.58 -4.74 -2.06
CA GLN A 21 -4.64 -5.08 -3.13
C GLN A 21 -4.35 -6.58 -3.22
N THR A 22 -4.24 -7.26 -2.09
CA THR A 22 -3.82 -8.67 -2.04
C THR A 22 -4.99 -9.64 -1.90
N GLY A 23 -6.18 -9.17 -1.51
CA GLY A 23 -7.32 -10.00 -1.17
C GLY A 23 -7.12 -10.84 0.10
N ARG A 24 -5.98 -10.69 0.80
CA ARG A 24 -5.61 -11.45 1.99
C ARG A 24 -5.51 -10.52 3.19
N ARG A 25 -5.90 -11.03 4.35
CA ARG A 25 -5.68 -10.33 5.62
C ARG A 25 -4.34 -10.78 6.18
N TYR A 26 -3.44 -9.83 6.40
CA TYR A 26 -2.15 -10.08 7.06
C TYR A 26 -2.27 -9.74 8.53
N ASP A 27 -3.02 -10.55 9.28
CA ASP A 27 -3.33 -10.29 10.69
C ASP A 27 -2.10 -10.39 11.61
N ARG A 28 -1.01 -11.03 11.14
CA ARG A 28 0.28 -11.11 11.84
C ARG A 28 1.17 -9.89 11.65
N LEU A 29 0.79 -8.96 10.78
CA LEU A 29 1.61 -7.81 10.45
C LEU A 29 1.35 -6.71 11.48
N ASP A 30 2.29 -6.58 12.42
CA ASP A 30 2.22 -5.57 13.48
C ASP A 30 2.62 -4.19 12.95
N LEU A 31 1.65 -3.50 12.35
CA LEU A 31 1.80 -2.14 11.87
C LEU A 31 1.80 -1.11 13.01
N ASP A 32 1.35 -1.47 14.20
CA ASP A 32 1.28 -0.53 15.33
C ASP A 32 2.66 -0.34 15.96
N ALA A 33 3.50 -1.38 15.93
CA ALA A 33 4.90 -1.35 16.33
C ALA A 33 5.80 -0.49 15.42
N LEU A 34 5.34 -0.10 14.21
CA LEU A 34 6.13 0.71 13.29
C LEU A 34 6.14 2.18 13.68
N ASP A 35 7.25 2.85 13.40
CA ASP A 35 7.38 4.30 13.54
C ASP A 35 6.52 5.04 12.49
N PRO A 36 5.96 6.22 12.79
CA PRO A 36 5.19 7.02 11.84
C PRO A 36 5.91 7.30 10.52
N VAL A 37 7.24 7.46 10.52
CA VAL A 37 8.03 7.65 9.30
C VAL A 37 8.02 6.39 8.46
N SER A 38 8.27 5.23 9.06
CA SER A 38 8.24 3.94 8.37
C SER A 38 6.85 3.64 7.80
N LEU A 39 5.79 4.00 8.51
CA LEU A 39 4.42 3.84 8.03
C LEU A 39 4.12 4.73 6.81
N ARG A 40 4.62 5.97 6.79
CA ARG A 40 4.50 6.86 5.63
C ARG A 40 5.28 6.34 4.43
N GLU A 41 6.50 5.84 4.64
CA GLU A 41 7.29 5.22 3.58
C GLU A 41 6.63 3.97 3.03
N LEU A 42 6.01 3.15 3.89
CA LEU A 42 5.21 2.00 3.45
C LEU A 42 4.01 2.43 2.60
N GLN A 43 3.30 3.48 3.02
CA GLN A 43 2.22 4.06 2.21
C GLN A 43 2.72 4.53 0.83
N ARG A 44 3.88 5.19 0.78
CA ARG A 44 4.50 5.65 -0.47
C ARG A 44 4.86 4.46 -1.37
N LEU A 45 5.50 3.44 -0.81
CA LEU A 45 5.85 2.21 -1.51
C LEU A 45 4.63 1.53 -2.14
N LEU A 46 3.53 1.41 -1.38
CA LEU A 46 2.29 0.82 -1.90
C LEU A 46 1.70 1.62 -3.06
N ARG A 47 1.79 2.96 -3.02
CA ARG A 47 1.36 3.82 -4.12
C ARG A 47 2.24 3.64 -5.36
N ASP A 48 3.56 3.64 -5.19
CA ASP A 48 4.49 3.44 -6.31
C ASP A 48 4.27 2.09 -7.00
N LEU A 49 4.07 1.01 -6.23
CA LEU A 49 3.76 -0.31 -6.80
C LEU A 49 2.42 -0.33 -7.54
N GLN A 50 1.41 0.37 -7.04
CA GLN A 50 0.12 0.48 -7.71
C GLN A 50 0.26 1.25 -9.03
N ASP A 51 1.02 2.35 -9.04
CA ASP A 51 1.29 3.13 -10.25
C ASP A 51 2.08 2.31 -11.28
N GLU A 52 3.07 1.53 -10.84
CA GLU A 52 3.82 0.62 -11.70
C GLU A 52 2.91 -0.45 -12.30
N LYS A 53 2.04 -1.07 -11.49
CA LYS A 53 1.04 -2.03 -11.96
C LYS A 53 0.12 -1.41 -13.01
N GLN A 54 -0.37 -0.19 -12.80
CA GLN A 54 -1.23 0.48 -13.79
C GLN A 54 -0.48 0.79 -15.08
N ARG A 55 0.79 1.21 -15.01
CA ARG A 55 1.64 1.40 -16.19
C ARG A 55 1.84 0.09 -16.95
N ALA A 56 2.12 -1.00 -16.25
CA ALA A 56 2.29 -2.32 -16.86
C ALA A 56 1.01 -2.78 -17.56
N ILE A 57 -0.16 -2.60 -16.93
CA ILE A 57 -1.47 -2.90 -17.54
C ILE A 57 -1.70 -2.03 -18.78
N HIS A 58 -1.46 -0.72 -18.67
CA HIS A 58 -1.63 0.21 -19.78
C HIS A 58 -0.71 -0.14 -20.96
N GLN A 59 0.55 -0.45 -20.68
CA GLN A 59 1.53 -0.88 -21.67
C GLN A 59 1.13 -2.20 -22.33
N ALA A 60 0.66 -3.18 -21.56
CA ALA A 60 0.13 -4.44 -22.10
C ALA A 60 -1.11 -4.24 -22.98
N ARG A 61 -1.96 -3.23 -22.67
CA ARG A 61 -3.11 -2.87 -23.52
C ARG A 61 -2.71 -2.22 -24.83
N ILE A 62 -1.69 -1.36 -24.83
CA ILE A 62 -1.25 -0.63 -26.04
C ILE A 62 -0.40 -1.53 -26.95
N CYS A 63 0.47 -2.36 -26.37
CA CYS A 63 1.39 -3.20 -27.11
C CYS A 63 1.25 -4.69 -26.71
N PRO A 64 0.11 -5.36 -27.02
CA PRO A 64 -0.15 -6.72 -26.54
C PRO A 64 0.77 -7.78 -27.17
N TRP A 65 1.43 -7.47 -28.29
CA TRP A 65 2.36 -8.34 -29.01
C TRP A 65 3.84 -8.14 -28.64
N ARG A 66 4.18 -7.17 -27.78
CA ARG A 66 5.54 -7.06 -27.21
C ARG A 66 5.61 -7.94 -25.97
N ARG A 67 5.77 -9.23 -26.18
CA ARG A 67 6.12 -10.19 -25.13
C ARG A 67 7.28 -11.05 -25.59
#